data_AF-A0A973G2I1-F1
#
_entry.id   AF-A0A973G2I1-F1
#
_cell.length_a   1.000
_cell.length_b   1.000
_cell.length_c   1.000
_cell.angle_alpha   90.00
_cell.angle_beta   90.00
_cell.angle_gamma   90.00
#
_symmetry.space_group_name_H-M   'P 1'
#
loop_
_entity.id
_entity.type
_entity.pdbx_description
1 polymer ?
#
loop_
_entity_poly.entity_id
_entity_poly.type
_entity_poly.pdbx_seq_one_letter_code
_entity_poly.pdbx_strand_id
1 'polypeptide(L)'
;MVSGIFIIKPMVPIGNIPMMEHVVNLLKRNGFLLNSSGGEVKGTREELLQQSSTMADIVKIKFIEGEFEIPSCYYEFAHRFRDQDGKLYSGFIAKSADKIFESTNFYKKDN
;
A
#
# COMPACT_ATOMS: atom_id res chain seq x y z
N MET A 1 18.01 7.40 17.74
CA MET A 1 17.59 6.49 16.65
C MET A 1 16.27 5.88 17.08
N VAL A 2 15.15 6.53 16.77
CA VAL A 2 13.84 5.97 17.12
C VAL A 2 13.57 4.90 16.08
N SER A 3 13.86 3.64 16.42
CA SER A 3 13.48 2.49 15.62
C SER A 3 11.96 2.37 15.70
N GLY A 4 11.27 3.11 14.84
CA GLY A 4 9.83 3.04 14.68
C GLY A 4 9.49 1.68 14.08
N ILE A 5 8.84 0.83 14.86
CA ILE A 5 8.18 -0.36 14.33
C ILE A 5 7.11 0.15 13.35
N PHE A 6 7.39 0.08 12.06
CA PHE A 6 6.38 0.24 11.02
C PHE A 6 5.41 -0.94 11.16
N ILE A 7 4.25 -0.71 11.76
CA ILE A 7 3.16 -1.67 11.73
C ILE A 7 2.62 -1.67 10.31
N ILE A 8 3.19 -2.53 9.47
CA ILE A 8 2.57 -2.92 8.20
C ILE A 8 1.23 -3.55 8.57
N LYS A 9 0.12 -2.83 8.34
CA LYS A 9 -1.22 -3.41 8.49
C LYS A 9 -1.32 -4.65 7.58
N PRO A 10 -2.09 -5.68 7.97
CA PRO A 10 -2.17 -6.91 7.20
C PRO A 10 -2.64 -6.63 5.77
N MET A 11 -1.96 -7.26 4.81
CA MET A 11 -2.36 -7.32 3.40
C MET A 11 -3.82 -7.77 3.32
N VAL A 12 -4.67 -6.94 2.71
CA VAL A 12 -6.10 -7.27 2.55
C VAL A 12 -6.28 -8.08 1.26
N PRO A 13 -6.60 -9.39 1.33
CA PRO A 13 -6.91 -10.17 0.14
C PRO A 13 -8.24 -9.68 -0.43
N ILE A 14 -8.25 -9.42 -1.73
CA ILE A 14 -9.37 -8.73 -2.40
C ILE A 14 -10.52 -9.70 -2.76
N GLY A 15 -10.38 -10.99 -2.44
CA GLY A 15 -11.43 -11.99 -2.66
C GLY A 15 -11.87 -12.06 -4.13
N ASN A 16 -13.18 -12.09 -4.37
CA ASN A 16 -13.79 -12.19 -5.71
C ASN A 16 -13.88 -10.86 -6.48
N ILE A 17 -13.20 -9.80 -6.04
CA ILE A 17 -13.21 -8.55 -6.81
C ILE A 17 -12.35 -8.75 -8.07
N PRO A 18 -12.92 -8.60 -9.28
CA PRO A 18 -12.27 -9.06 -10.51
C PRO A 18 -11.07 -8.21 -10.94
N MET A 19 -10.94 -6.97 -10.43
CA MET A 19 -9.93 -6.01 -10.86
C MET A 19 -9.45 -5.13 -9.71
N MET A 20 -8.13 -4.92 -9.63
CA MET A 20 -7.50 -4.03 -8.65
C MET A 20 -8.00 -2.57 -8.80
N GLU A 21 -8.33 -2.18 -10.02
CA GLU A 21 -8.84 -0.85 -10.38
C GLU A 21 -10.15 -0.54 -9.68
N HIS A 22 -10.99 -1.54 -9.38
CA HIS A 22 -12.20 -1.34 -8.59
C HIS A 22 -11.87 -0.96 -7.14
N VAL A 23 -10.83 -1.55 -6.56
CA VAL A 23 -10.36 -1.22 -5.20
C VAL A 23 -9.78 0.18 -5.18
N VAL A 24 -8.91 0.50 -6.14
CA VAL A 24 -8.33 1.84 -6.30
C VAL A 24 -9.42 2.91 -6.39
N ASN A 25 -10.42 2.69 -7.26
CA ASN A 25 -11.53 3.62 -7.42
C ASN A 25 -12.40 3.72 -6.17
N LEU A 26 -12.64 2.62 -5.45
CA LEU A 26 -13.38 2.63 -4.20
C LEU A 26 -12.64 3.45 -3.14
N LEU A 27 -11.33 3.25 -2.99
CA LEU A 27 -10.51 3.98 -2.03
C LEU A 27 -10.50 5.48 -2.33
N LYS A 28 -10.31 5.86 -3.60
CA LYS A 28 -10.39 7.26 -4.04
C LYS A 28 -11.75 7.90 -3.75
N ARG A 29 -12.85 7.20 -4.03
CA ARG A 29 -14.21 7.69 -3.75
C ARG A 29 -14.47 7.90 -2.26
N ASN A 30 -13.80 7.13 -1.41
CA ASN A 30 -13.87 7.29 0.05
C ASN A 30 -12.84 8.29 0.60
N GLY A 31 -12.12 9.02 -0.26
CA GLY A 31 -11.18 10.08 0.14
C GLY A 31 -9.80 9.58 0.58
N PHE A 32 -9.45 8.33 0.31
CA PHE A 32 -8.10 7.81 0.58
C PHE A 32 -7.13 8.22 -0.52
N LEU A 33 -5.97 8.73 -0.11
CA LEU A 33 -4.83 8.97 -1.00
C LEU A 33 -4.11 7.65 -1.26
N LEU A 34 -3.76 7.40 -2.52
CA LEU A 34 -3.04 6.20 -2.95
C LEU A 34 -1.61 6.54 -3.35
N ASN A 35 -0.71 5.58 -3.16
CA ASN A 35 0.66 5.72 -3.61
C ASN A 35 0.71 5.54 -5.15
N SER A 36 0.92 6.65 -5.85
CA SER A 36 1.05 6.71 -7.31
C SER A 36 2.47 6.47 -7.83
N SER A 37 3.46 6.27 -6.95
CA SER A 37 4.84 6.00 -7.37
C SER A 37 4.91 4.70 -8.15
N GLY A 38 5.32 4.77 -9.42
CA GLY A 38 5.29 3.64 -10.34
C GLY A 38 3.90 3.13 -10.73
N GLY A 39 2.86 3.95 -10.55
CA GLY A 39 1.46 3.61 -10.81
C GLY A 39 0.69 3.26 -9.53
N GLU A 40 -0.62 3.53 -9.54
CA GLU A 40 -1.53 3.18 -8.43
C GLU A 40 -1.72 1.66 -8.31
N VAL A 41 -1.64 0.96 -9.44
CA VAL A 41 -1.58 -0.49 -9.52
C VAL A 41 -0.18 -0.87 -10.01
N LYS A 42 0.51 -1.67 -9.21
CA LYS A 42 1.87 -2.17 -9.48
C LYS A 42 1.78 -3.67 -9.78
N GLY A 43 2.51 -4.12 -10.79
CA GLY A 43 2.46 -5.50 -11.27
C GLY A 43 1.35 -5.77 -12.28
N THR A 44 1.42 -6.90 -12.96
CA THR A 44 0.43 -7.30 -13.98
C THR A 44 -0.15 -8.69 -13.74
N ARG A 45 -1.17 -9.04 -14.53
CA ARG A 45 -1.76 -10.39 -14.50
C ARG A 45 -0.77 -11.45 -14.95
N GLU A 46 0.09 -11.13 -15.91
CA GLU A 46 1.15 -12.00 -16.42
C GLU A 46 2.21 -12.27 -15.36
N GLU A 47 2.46 -11.31 -14.48
CA GLU A 47 3.33 -11.46 -13.30
C GLU A 47 2.63 -12.16 -12.13
N LEU A 48 1.37 -12.57 -12.30
CA LEU A 48 0.51 -13.26 -11.33
C LEU A 48 0.26 -12.50 -10.02
N LEU A 49 0.59 -11.21 -9.98
CA LEU A 49 0.45 -10.36 -8.80
C LEU A 49 0.21 -8.91 -9.20
N GLN A 50 -0.89 -8.35 -8.70
CA GLN A 50 -1.15 -6.91 -8.71
C GLN A 50 -1.20 -6.40 -7.27
N GLN A 51 -0.62 -5.22 -7.03
CA GLN A 51 -0.56 -4.60 -5.72
C GLN A 51 -0.95 -3.11 -5.82
N SER A 52 -1.54 -2.59 -4.75
CA SER A 52 -1.81 -1.17 -4.57
C SER A 52 -1.68 -0.82 -3.09
N SER A 53 -1.34 0.43 -2.77
CA SER A 53 -1.23 0.88 -1.39
C SER A 53 -1.79 2.28 -1.19
N THR A 54 -2.32 2.55 -0.01
CA THR A 54 -2.63 3.91 0.42
C THR A 54 -1.35 4.68 0.72
N MET A 55 -1.45 6.00 0.79
CA MET A 55 -0.47 6.81 1.51
C MET A 55 -0.64 6.58 3.01
N ALA A 56 0.45 6.68 3.77
CA ALA A 56 0.36 6.62 5.22
C ALA A 56 -0.42 7.83 5.77
N ASP A 57 -1.23 7.60 6.79
CA ASP A 57 -1.89 8.69 7.50
C ASP A 57 -0.88 9.40 8.41
N ILE A 58 -1.04 10.70 8.61
CA ILE A 58 -0.16 11.50 9.47
C ILE A 58 -0.79 11.57 10.86
N VAL A 59 -0.07 11.07 11.86
CA VAL A 59 -0.51 11.12 13.25
C VAL A 59 0.38 12.05 14.05
N LYS A 60 -0.22 12.77 15.00
CA LYS A 60 0.52 13.59 15.96
C LYS A 60 0.93 12.71 17.14
N ILE A 61 2.23 12.62 17.39
CA ILE A 61 2.80 11.88 18.52
C ILE A 61 3.50 12.87 19.43
N LYS A 62 3.22 12.74 20.72
CA LYS A 62 3.85 13.54 21.77
C LYS A 62 5.17 12.92 22.19
N PHE A 63 6.26 13.63 21.95
CA PHE A 63 7.60 13.31 22.43
C PHE A 63 7.97 14.20 23.62
N ILE A 64 9.10 13.90 24.27
CA ILE A 64 9.67 14.73 25.33
C ILE A 64 9.97 16.15 24.80
N GLU A 65 10.37 16.27 23.54
CA GLU A 65 10.76 17.52 22.88
C GLU A 65 9.59 18.32 22.29
N GLY A 66 8.37 17.76 22.26
CA GLY A 66 7.21 18.39 21.65
C GLY A 66 6.29 17.42 20.91
N GLU A 67 5.25 17.94 20.29
CA GLU A 67 4.35 17.17 19.43
C GLU A 67 4.85 17.23 17.98
N PHE A 68 5.01 16.06 17.36
CA PHE A 68 5.49 15.94 15.99
C PHE A 68 4.49 15.14 15.15
N GLU A 69 4.29 15.60 13.93
CA GLU A 69 3.56 14.87 12.91
C GLU A 69 4.47 13.77 12.34
N ILE A 70 3.99 12.53 12.31
CA ILE A 70 4.77 11.38 11.82
C ILE A 70 3.88 10.55 10.88
N PRO A 71 4.39 10.13 9.70
CA PRO A 71 3.73 9.16 8.86
C PRO A 71 3.56 7.85 9.63
N SER A 72 2.32 7.40 9.80
CA SER A 72 1.99 6.21 10.57
C SER A 72 2.05 4.95 9.70
N CYS A 73 0.89 4.37 9.41
CA CYS A 73 0.73 3.13 8.66
C CYS A 73 0.01 3.43 7.34
N TYR A 74 0.35 2.67 6.32
CA TYR A 74 -0.45 2.55 5.10
C TYR A 74 -1.11 1.17 5.05
N TYR A 75 -2.15 1.05 4.22
CA TYR A 75 -2.74 -0.24 3.89
C TYR A 75 -2.27 -0.68 2.51
N GLU A 76 -1.99 -1.97 2.37
CA GLU A 76 -1.64 -2.59 1.09
C GLU A 76 -2.69 -3.64 0.70
N PHE A 77 -3.02 -3.63 -0.59
CA PHE A 77 -3.96 -4.52 -1.25
C PHE A 77 -3.20 -5.33 -2.29
N ALA A 78 -3.44 -6.65 -2.35
CA ALA A 78 -2.87 -7.50 -3.39
C ALA A 78 -3.90 -8.45 -3.98
N HIS A 79 -3.87 -8.54 -5.30
CA HIS A 79 -4.54 -9.57 -6.07
C HIS A 79 -3.49 -10.58 -6.54
N ARG A 80 -3.60 -11.83 -6.08
CA ARG A 80 -2.77 -12.95 -6.54
C ARG A 80 -3.54 -13.78 -7.54
N PHE A 81 -2.97 -14.01 -8.71
CA PHE A 81 -3.55 -14.88 -9.72
C PHE A 81 -3.06 -16.32 -9.51
N ARG A 82 -3.81 -17.27 -10.06
CA ARG A 82 -3.39 -18.68 -10.11
C ARG A 82 -2.40 -18.86 -11.25
N ASP A 83 -1.36 -19.65 -11.00
CA ASP A 83 -0.41 -20.10 -12.01
C ASP A 83 -1.04 -21.13 -12.98
N GLN A 84 -0.24 -21.63 -13.91
CA GLN A 84 -0.66 -22.63 -14.91
C GLN A 84 -1.11 -23.94 -14.26
N ASP A 85 -0.61 -24.26 -13.07
CA ASP A 85 -0.95 -25.44 -12.29
C ASP A 85 -2.17 -25.20 -11.37
N GLY A 86 -2.79 -24.01 -11.44
CA GLY A 86 -3.96 -23.63 -10.66
C GLY A 86 -3.65 -23.25 -9.20
N LYS A 87 -2.37 -23.15 -8.83
CA LYS A 87 -1.92 -22.78 -7.49
C LYS A 87 -1.81 -21.26 -7.37
N LEU A 88 -2.16 -20.71 -6.21
CA LEU A 88 -2.07 -19.28 -5.97
C LEU A 88 -0.60 -18.83 -5.91
N TYR A 89 -0.24 -17.81 -6.68
CA TYR A 89 1.11 -17.27 -6.68
C TYR A 89 1.49 -16.70 -5.30
N SER A 90 2.50 -17.28 -4.65
CA SER A 90 2.97 -16.89 -3.31
C SER A 90 4.23 -16.02 -3.31
N GLY A 91 4.78 -15.69 -4.48
CA GLY A 91 6.00 -14.90 -4.59
C GLY A 91 5.79 -13.40 -4.35
N PHE A 92 6.91 -12.67 -4.40
CA PHE A 92 6.96 -11.21 -4.36
C PHE A 92 7.72 -10.71 -5.60
N ILE A 93 7.26 -9.61 -6.19
CA ILE A 93 7.95 -8.98 -7.32
C ILE A 93 8.87 -7.91 -6.75
N ALA A 94 10.19 -8.15 -6.80
CA ALA A 94 11.19 -7.23 -6.24
C ALA A 94 11.05 -5.78 -6.74
N LYS A 95 10.71 -5.60 -8.03
CA LYS A 95 10.47 -4.26 -8.64
C LYS A 95 9.30 -3.49 -8.02
N SER A 96 8.34 -4.20 -7.45
CA SER A 96 7.17 -3.61 -6.77
C SER A 96 7.46 -3.34 -5.29
N ALA A 97 8.34 -4.13 -4.66
CA ALA A 97 8.75 -3.99 -3.26
C ALA A 97 9.47 -2.67 -2.97
N ASP A 98 10.37 -2.22 -3.84
CA ASP A 98 11.13 -0.99 -3.61
C ASP A 98 10.25 0.27 -3.57
N LYS A 99 9.16 0.30 -4.34
CA LYS A 99 8.27 1.47 -4.46
C LYS A 99 7.22 1.57 -3.35
N ILE A 100 7.04 0.50 -2.58
CA ILE A 100 6.12 0.45 -1.44
C ILE A 100 6.65 1.30 -0.27
N PHE A 101 7.98 1.40 -0.12
CA PHE A 101 8.59 2.25 0.91
C PHE A 101 8.35 3.76 0.68
N GLU A 102 7.96 4.17 -0.53
CA GLU A 102 7.58 5.57 -0.79
C GLU A 102 6.20 5.94 -0.21
N SER A 103 5.38 4.95 0.20
CA SER A 103 4.09 5.20 0.89
C SER A 103 4.26 5.91 2.24
N THR A 104 5.49 5.97 2.77
CA THR A 104 5.84 6.63 4.04
C THR A 104 6.64 7.91 3.84
N ASN A 105 6.80 8.37 2.58
CA ASN A 105 7.40 9.67 2.32
C ASN A 105 6.51 10.78 2.90
N PHE A 106 7.15 11.74 3.55
CA PHE A 106 6.47 12.92 4.08
C PHE A 106 5.80 13.68 2.93
N TYR A 107 4.48 13.86 3.01
CA TYR A 107 3.73 14.72 2.11
C TYR A 107 2.96 15.74 2.95
N LYS A 108 2.81 16.97 2.44
CA LYS A 108 1.88 17.94 3.02
C LYS A 108 0.49 17.64 2.50
N LYS A 109 -0.45 17.38 3.40
CA LYS A 109 -1.87 17.36 3.07
C LYS A 109 -2.34 18.81 3.12
N ASP A 110 -2.46 19.46 1.97
CA ASP A 110 -3.09 20.78 1.91
C ASP A 110 -4.59 20.59 2.24
N ASN A 111 -5.06 21.36 3.23
CA ASN A 111 -6.45 21.39 3.68
C ASN A 111 -7.33 22.21 2.74
#